data_AF-A0A2W0BPD6-F1
#
_entry.id   AF-A0A2W0BPD6-F1
#
_cell.length_a   1.000
_cell.length_b   1.000
_cell.length_c   1.000
_cell.angle_alpha   90.00
_cell.angle_beta   90.00
_cell.angle_gamma   90.00
#
_symmetry.space_group_name_H-M   'P 1'
#
loop_
_entity.id
_entity.type
_entity.pdbx_description
1 polymer ?
#
loop_
_entity_poly.entity_id
_entity_poly.type
_entity_poly.pdbx_seq_one_letter_code
_entity_poly.pdbx_strand_id
1 'polypeptide(L)'
;QRLKVRSMVGLLPLCAVTVFEGELTRKYPELGDQLRRFLAARPELTAFIHDPIQTGYGGRRMAAILNESKLRKVLSKMLDENEFLSPYGIRALSRYHAEHPYVFRIGAQEYRVSYLPAESDTGMFGGNSNWRGPIWMPVNGLIIRALLQYYTYYGNGFIVECPTGSGQQMTLYQVAEELTRRLTTIFLREKDGHRPVYGGTKKFQEDPHWRDYISFYEYFHGDNGAGLGASHQTGWTGLIAGAMHLFATTTPEQALELGKKAAFTEIPISARRDKAAAATGSRG
;
A
#
# COMPACT_ATOMS: atom_id res chain seq x y z
N GLN A 1 -4.60 10.68 -28.54
CA GLN A 1 -5.66 10.66 -27.51
C GLN A 1 -5.08 10.04 -26.23
N ARG A 2 -5.38 10.56 -25.02
CA ARG A 2 -4.85 9.98 -23.76
C ARG A 2 -5.73 8.81 -23.30
N LEU A 3 -5.11 7.69 -22.92
CA LEU A 3 -5.79 6.56 -22.28
C LEU A 3 -6.26 6.99 -20.88
N LYS A 4 -7.57 6.96 -20.62
CA LYS A 4 -8.18 7.33 -19.32
C LYS A 4 -8.58 6.08 -18.56
N VAL A 5 -7.59 5.27 -18.18
CA VAL A 5 -7.78 4.02 -17.43
C VAL A 5 -7.31 4.21 -15.99
N ARG A 6 -8.20 3.94 -15.03
CA ARG A 6 -7.91 3.96 -13.59
C ARG A 6 -7.27 2.63 -13.20
N SER A 7 -5.98 2.52 -13.48
CA SER A 7 -5.17 1.34 -13.17
C SER A 7 -4.14 1.63 -12.10
N MET A 8 -3.62 0.57 -11.50
CA MET A 8 -2.52 0.60 -10.53
C MET A 8 -1.26 1.26 -11.09
N VAL A 9 -1.05 1.26 -12.42
CA VAL A 9 0.03 2.04 -13.06
C VAL A 9 -0.10 3.53 -12.72
N GLY A 10 -1.33 4.05 -12.64
CA GLY A 10 -1.58 5.44 -12.21
C GLY A 10 -1.28 5.70 -10.74
N LEU A 11 -1.20 4.65 -9.91
CA LEU A 11 -0.83 4.75 -8.50
C LEU A 11 0.69 4.67 -8.28
N LEU A 12 1.46 4.05 -9.19
CA LEU A 12 2.91 3.86 -9.03
C LEU A 12 3.73 5.13 -8.76
N PRO A 13 3.37 6.34 -9.25
CA PRO A 13 4.05 7.57 -8.85
C PRO A 13 4.03 7.83 -7.33
N LEU A 14 3.03 7.32 -6.60
CA LEU A 14 3.00 7.33 -5.13
C LEU A 14 4.25 6.65 -4.56
N CYS A 15 4.66 5.53 -5.15
CA CYS A 15 5.74 4.69 -4.66
C CYS A 15 7.14 5.27 -4.92
N ALA A 16 7.24 6.25 -5.83
CA ALA A 16 8.49 6.95 -6.15
C ALA A 16 8.78 8.04 -5.11
N VAL A 17 9.10 7.59 -3.90
CA VAL A 17 9.43 8.42 -2.74
C VAL A 17 10.68 7.88 -2.03
N THR A 18 11.47 8.79 -1.45
CA THR A 18 12.53 8.50 -0.47
C THR A 18 12.68 9.68 0.49
N VAL A 19 12.94 9.37 1.76
CA VAL A 19 13.14 10.37 2.83
C VAL A 19 14.61 10.36 3.28
N PHE A 20 15.15 11.55 3.52
CA PHE A 20 16.50 11.79 4.00
C PHE A 20 16.47 12.37 5.41
N GLU A 21 17.26 11.78 6.31
CA GLU A 21 17.31 12.17 7.72
C GLU A 21 17.86 13.60 7.89
N GLY A 22 17.27 14.35 8.82
CA GLY A 22 17.72 15.73 9.12
C GLY A 22 19.17 15.78 9.64
N GLU A 23 19.59 14.75 10.39
CA GLU A 23 20.97 14.60 10.87
C GLU A 23 22.01 14.58 9.75
N LEU A 24 21.71 13.91 8.63
CA LEU A 24 22.62 13.84 7.49
C LEU A 24 22.90 15.24 6.93
N THR A 25 21.87 16.09 6.88
CA THR A 25 22.01 17.46 6.38
C THR A 25 22.77 18.34 7.37
N ARG A 26 22.61 18.11 8.68
CA ARG A 26 23.40 18.83 9.71
C ARG A 26 24.88 18.45 9.68
N LYS A 27 25.18 17.16 9.43
CA LYS A 27 26.55 16.65 9.38
C LYS A 27 27.31 17.10 8.12
N TYR A 28 26.60 17.27 7.00
CA TYR A 28 27.19 17.63 5.71
C TYR A 28 26.46 18.84 5.09
N PRO A 29 26.61 20.06 5.65
CA PRO A 29 25.87 21.25 5.21
C PRO A 29 26.15 21.62 3.75
N GLU A 30 27.36 21.35 3.26
CA GLU A 30 27.77 21.61 1.88
C GLU A 30 26.91 20.89 0.84
N LEU A 31 26.43 19.68 1.15
CA LEU A 31 25.51 18.94 0.28
C LEU A 31 24.17 19.67 0.13
N GLY A 32 23.70 20.29 1.22
CA GLY A 32 22.49 21.11 1.20
C GLY A 32 22.65 22.37 0.35
N ASP A 33 23.81 23.03 0.45
CA ASP A 33 24.10 24.24 -0.35
C ASP A 33 24.29 23.93 -1.84
N GLN A 34 24.92 22.80 -2.17
CA GLN A 34 25.01 22.34 -3.55
C GLN A 34 23.64 22.00 -4.12
N LEU A 35 22.78 21.29 -3.37
CA LEU A 35 21.42 20.97 -3.79
C LEU A 35 20.59 22.24 -4.03
N ARG A 36 20.64 23.20 -3.09
CA ARG A 36 19.95 24.49 -3.25
C ARG A 36 20.38 25.23 -4.50
N ARG A 37 21.70 25.36 -4.74
CA ARG A 37 22.25 26.01 -5.94
C ARG A 37 21.84 25.27 -7.22
N PHE A 38 21.89 23.94 -7.21
CA PHE A 38 21.50 23.11 -8.35
C PHE A 38 20.03 23.31 -8.74
N LEU A 39 19.13 23.30 -7.76
CA LEU A 39 17.69 23.47 -7.98
C LEU A 39 17.32 24.91 -8.33
N ALA A 40 17.98 25.91 -7.73
CA ALA A 40 17.78 27.32 -8.09
C ALA A 40 18.18 27.61 -9.54
N ALA A 41 19.21 26.92 -10.05
CA ALA A 41 19.62 27.02 -11.45
C ALA A 41 18.69 26.28 -12.42
N ARG A 42 17.80 25.41 -11.91
CA ARG A 42 16.91 24.53 -12.70
C ARG A 42 15.50 24.44 -12.09
N PRO A 43 14.77 25.57 -11.99
CA PRO A 43 13.44 25.61 -11.37
C PRO A 43 12.42 24.70 -12.07
N GLU A 44 12.62 24.36 -13.34
CA GLU A 44 11.80 23.43 -14.11
C GLU A 44 11.78 22.01 -13.52
N LEU A 45 12.85 21.60 -12.81
CA LEU A 45 12.95 20.26 -12.21
C LEU A 45 12.01 20.09 -11.01
N THR A 46 11.66 21.18 -10.31
CA THR A 46 10.77 21.12 -9.13
C THR A 46 9.32 21.45 -9.45
N ALA A 47 9.03 21.94 -10.66
CA ALA A 47 7.70 22.42 -11.06
C ALA A 47 6.56 21.39 -10.88
N PHE A 48 6.88 20.09 -11.01
CA PHE A 48 5.87 19.03 -10.97
C PHE A 48 6.08 17.98 -9.88
N ILE A 49 7.11 18.13 -9.04
CA ILE A 49 7.44 17.18 -7.98
C ILE A 49 7.30 17.84 -6.60
N HIS A 50 7.51 17.08 -5.53
CA HIS A 50 7.68 17.67 -4.21
C HIS A 50 8.97 18.50 -4.17
N ASP A 51 8.95 19.66 -3.49
CA ASP A 51 10.12 20.51 -3.32
C ASP A 51 11.16 19.80 -2.41
N PRO A 52 12.31 19.36 -2.95
CA PRO A 52 13.30 18.61 -2.17
C PRO A 52 13.96 19.43 -1.05
N ILE A 53 13.82 20.76 -1.06
CA ILE A 53 14.41 21.65 -0.05
C ILE A 53 13.48 21.74 1.17
N GLN A 54 12.17 21.54 0.99
CA GLN A 54 11.17 21.64 2.05
C GLN A 54 11.41 20.60 3.14
N THR A 55 11.49 21.07 4.39
CA THR A 55 11.69 20.21 5.56
C THR A 55 10.36 19.72 6.13
N GLY A 56 10.31 18.43 6.47
CA GLY A 56 9.24 17.80 7.22
C GLY A 56 9.63 17.54 8.68
N TYR A 57 8.95 16.57 9.29
CA TYR A 57 9.17 16.11 10.65
C TYR A 57 10.65 15.76 10.91
N GLY A 58 11.18 16.17 12.07
CA GLY A 58 12.57 15.92 12.45
C GLY A 58 13.61 16.59 11.54
N GLY A 59 13.22 17.62 10.77
CA GLY A 59 14.10 18.29 9.80
C GLY A 59 14.43 17.44 8.57
N ARG A 60 13.65 16.38 8.33
CA ARG A 60 13.81 15.49 7.19
C ARG A 60 13.48 16.18 5.87
N ARG A 61 14.08 15.68 4.78
CA ARG A 61 13.74 16.09 3.41
C ARG A 61 13.21 14.89 2.64
N MET A 62 12.44 15.15 1.60
CA MET A 62 11.84 14.10 0.77
C MET A 62 12.14 14.35 -0.70
N ALA A 63 12.46 13.29 -1.42
CA ALA A 63 12.39 13.29 -2.88
C ALA A 63 11.18 12.43 -3.27
N ALA A 64 10.17 13.07 -3.85
CA ALA A 64 8.93 12.41 -4.26
C ALA A 64 8.37 13.02 -5.54
N ILE A 65 7.81 12.18 -6.42
CA ILE A 65 7.13 12.64 -7.63
C ILE A 65 5.83 13.39 -7.30
N LEU A 66 5.17 13.02 -6.22
CA LEU A 66 3.93 13.67 -5.78
C LEU A 66 4.23 14.71 -4.72
N ASN A 67 3.77 15.95 -4.96
CA ASN A 67 3.63 16.94 -3.90
C ASN A 67 2.36 16.66 -3.07
N GLU A 68 2.17 17.41 -1.99
CA GLU A 68 1.07 17.18 -1.04
C GLU A 68 -0.32 17.16 -1.72
N SER A 69 -0.59 18.15 -2.59
CA SER A 69 -1.87 18.26 -3.29
C SER A 69 -2.14 17.05 -4.19
N LYS A 70 -1.12 16.59 -4.95
CA LYS A 70 -1.24 15.41 -5.81
C LYS A 70 -1.36 14.13 -4.98
N LEU A 71 -0.61 14.02 -3.89
CA LEU A 71 -0.68 12.89 -2.96
C LEU A 71 -2.10 12.72 -2.42
N ARG A 72 -2.73 13.80 -1.92
CA ARG A 72 -4.12 13.77 -1.43
C ARG A 72 -5.10 13.29 -2.50
N LYS A 73 -4.96 13.73 -3.75
CA LYS A 73 -5.82 13.31 -4.88
C LYS A 73 -5.64 11.83 -5.25
N VAL A 74 -4.42 11.31 -5.16
CA VAL A 74 -4.15 9.90 -5.42
C VAL A 74 -4.71 9.05 -4.28
N LEU A 75 -4.47 9.44 -3.03
CA LEU A 75 -4.96 8.73 -1.84
C LEU A 75 -6.49 8.67 -1.80
N SER A 76 -7.19 9.76 -2.12
CA SER A 76 -8.67 9.75 -2.12
C SER A 76 -9.29 8.81 -3.15
N LYS A 77 -8.55 8.41 -4.19
CA LYS A 77 -8.99 7.37 -5.13
C LYS A 77 -8.49 5.99 -4.75
N MET A 78 -7.26 5.88 -4.27
CA MET A 78 -6.68 4.62 -3.82
C MET A 78 -7.46 4.03 -2.64
N LEU A 79 -7.96 4.88 -1.74
CA LEU A 79 -8.64 4.50 -0.49
C LEU A 79 -10.17 4.48 -0.61
N ASP A 80 -10.72 4.61 -1.82
CA ASP A 80 -12.16 4.51 -2.09
C ASP A 80 -12.55 3.05 -2.39
N GLU A 81 -13.53 2.53 -1.65
CA GLU A 81 -13.98 1.13 -1.78
C GLU A 81 -14.75 0.84 -3.08
N ASN A 82 -15.30 1.88 -3.71
CA ASN A 82 -15.90 1.79 -5.04
C ASN A 82 -14.85 1.86 -6.16
N GLU A 83 -13.59 2.09 -5.81
CA GLU A 83 -12.48 2.17 -6.75
C GLU A 83 -11.44 1.09 -6.45
N PHE A 84 -10.36 1.43 -5.76
CA PHE A 84 -9.20 0.57 -5.59
C PHE A 84 -9.19 -0.20 -4.26
N LEU A 85 -9.83 0.31 -3.21
CA LEU A 85 -9.75 -0.28 -1.87
C LEU A 85 -10.69 -1.49 -1.76
N SER A 86 -10.12 -2.68 -1.73
CA SER A 86 -10.82 -3.93 -1.47
C SER A 86 -10.80 -4.24 0.03
N PRO A 87 -11.74 -5.05 0.56
CA PRO A 87 -11.56 -5.69 1.87
C PRO A 87 -10.24 -6.49 2.01
N TYR A 88 -9.60 -6.81 0.88
CA TYR A 88 -8.40 -7.66 0.82
C TYR A 88 -7.13 -6.93 0.34
N GLY A 89 -7.17 -5.61 0.09
CA GLY A 89 -5.99 -4.82 -0.34
C GLY A 89 -6.30 -3.83 -1.47
N ILE A 90 -5.28 -3.37 -2.20
CA ILE A 90 -5.43 -2.48 -3.35
C ILE A 90 -5.54 -3.31 -4.65
N ARG A 91 -6.64 -3.10 -5.39
CA ARG A 91 -6.92 -3.73 -6.70
C ARG A 91 -6.00 -3.21 -7.81
N ALA A 92 -5.65 -4.04 -8.78
CA ALA A 92 -4.83 -3.64 -9.93
C ALA A 92 -5.56 -2.70 -10.91
N LEU A 93 -6.89 -2.75 -10.94
CA LEU A 93 -7.76 -1.83 -11.70
C LEU A 93 -8.91 -1.40 -10.79
N SER A 94 -9.30 -0.14 -10.91
CA SER A 94 -10.45 0.38 -10.18
C SER A 94 -11.73 -0.40 -10.54
N ARG A 95 -12.50 -0.75 -9.50
CA ARG A 95 -13.84 -1.34 -9.61
C ARG A 95 -14.82 -0.46 -10.37
N TYR A 96 -14.57 0.84 -10.49
CA TYR A 96 -15.32 1.76 -11.36
C TYR A 96 -15.47 1.22 -12.79
N HIS A 97 -14.45 0.52 -13.30
CA HIS A 97 -14.45 -0.05 -14.64
C HIS A 97 -15.32 -1.32 -14.79
N ALA A 98 -15.99 -1.78 -13.73
CA ALA A 98 -17.03 -2.81 -13.82
C ALA A 98 -18.27 -2.27 -14.53
N GLU A 99 -18.69 -1.05 -14.18
CA GLU A 99 -19.83 -0.36 -14.79
C GLU A 99 -19.41 0.55 -15.94
N HIS A 100 -18.17 1.04 -15.92
CA HIS A 100 -17.65 2.03 -16.87
C HIS A 100 -16.38 1.53 -17.57
N PRO A 101 -16.45 0.45 -18.37
CA PRO A 101 -15.28 -0.09 -19.05
C PRO A 101 -14.66 0.97 -19.97
N TYR A 102 -13.33 1.00 -20.03
CA TYR A 102 -12.66 1.89 -20.98
C TYR A 102 -12.76 1.29 -22.39
N VAL A 103 -13.38 2.03 -23.31
CA VAL A 103 -13.59 1.60 -24.69
C VAL A 103 -12.82 2.52 -25.63
N PHE A 104 -12.01 1.93 -26.51
CA PHE A 104 -11.25 2.61 -27.55
C PHE A 104 -11.57 2.00 -28.91
N ARG A 105 -11.98 2.81 -29.88
CA ARG A 105 -12.38 2.36 -31.22
C ARG A 105 -11.36 2.81 -32.25
N ILE A 106 -10.88 1.88 -33.07
CA ILE A 106 -10.06 2.15 -34.25
C ILE A 106 -10.75 1.50 -35.45
N GLY A 107 -11.24 2.32 -36.39
CA GLY A 107 -12.02 1.83 -37.53
C GLY A 107 -13.27 1.07 -37.05
N ALA A 108 -13.43 -0.17 -37.53
CA ALA A 108 -14.52 -1.06 -37.13
C ALA A 108 -14.21 -1.92 -35.89
N GLN A 109 -13.00 -1.81 -35.31
CA GLN A 109 -12.58 -2.60 -34.15
C GLN A 109 -12.79 -1.83 -32.84
N GLU A 110 -13.29 -2.54 -31.83
CA GLU A 110 -13.46 -2.04 -30.47
C GLU A 110 -12.52 -2.76 -29.51
N TYR A 111 -11.70 -2.00 -28.79
CA TYR A 111 -10.86 -2.48 -27.69
C TYR A 111 -11.49 -2.07 -26.36
N ARG A 112 -11.61 -3.03 -25.44
CA ARG A 112 -12.28 -2.84 -24.15
C ARG A 112 -11.39 -3.27 -22.99
N VAL A 113 -11.32 -2.42 -21.97
CA VAL A 113 -10.71 -2.73 -20.66
C VAL A 113 -11.81 -2.71 -19.61
N SER A 114 -12.29 -3.90 -19.24
CA SER A 114 -13.26 -4.12 -18.17
C SER A 114 -12.55 -4.51 -16.87
N TYR A 115 -13.20 -4.26 -15.74
CA TYR A 115 -12.79 -4.83 -14.46
C TYR A 115 -13.07 -6.33 -14.41
N LEU A 116 -12.02 -7.10 -14.15
CA LEU A 116 -12.03 -8.54 -13.99
C LEU A 116 -11.32 -8.87 -12.68
N PRO A 117 -12.03 -9.21 -11.60
CA PRO A 117 -11.42 -9.42 -10.30
C PRO A 117 -10.63 -10.73 -10.21
N ALA A 118 -10.79 -11.65 -11.16
CA ALA A 118 -10.23 -12.99 -11.19
C ALA A 118 -9.23 -13.16 -12.36
N GLU A 119 -9.29 -14.29 -13.06
CA GLU A 119 -8.51 -14.58 -14.27
C GLU A 119 -8.86 -13.65 -15.44
N SER A 120 -7.92 -13.53 -16.39
CA SER A 120 -8.13 -12.80 -17.64
C SER A 120 -9.17 -13.51 -18.52
N ASP A 121 -10.05 -12.74 -19.17
CA ASP A 121 -10.98 -13.23 -20.21
C ASP A 121 -10.34 -13.37 -21.61
N THR A 122 -9.03 -13.15 -21.73
CA THR A 122 -8.28 -13.31 -22.98
C THR A 122 -6.95 -14.03 -22.75
N GLY A 123 -6.50 -14.80 -23.74
CA GLY A 123 -5.22 -15.53 -23.70
C GLY A 123 -3.98 -14.71 -24.13
N MET A 124 -4.09 -13.38 -24.28
CA MET A 124 -2.94 -12.54 -24.62
C MET A 124 -1.89 -12.59 -23.49
N PHE A 125 -0.62 -12.62 -23.85
CA PHE A 125 0.53 -12.68 -22.91
C PHE A 125 0.61 -13.95 -22.04
N GLY A 126 0.12 -15.08 -22.55
CA GLY A 126 0.55 -16.40 -22.07
C GLY A 126 -0.28 -17.01 -20.94
N GLY A 127 -1.52 -16.57 -20.70
CA GLY A 127 -2.45 -17.33 -19.85
C GLY A 127 -3.44 -16.49 -19.04
N ASN A 128 -3.81 -17.00 -17.87
CA ASN A 128 -4.88 -16.50 -17.01
C ASN A 128 -4.48 -15.31 -16.12
N SER A 129 -3.18 -14.93 -16.10
CA SER A 129 -2.65 -13.83 -15.26
C SER A 129 -3.29 -12.50 -15.63
N ASN A 130 -3.66 -11.71 -14.62
CA ASN A 130 -4.55 -10.57 -14.82
C ASN A 130 -4.21 -9.37 -13.93
N TRP A 131 -4.10 -8.21 -14.58
CA TRP A 131 -3.87 -6.90 -13.94
C TRP A 131 -5.12 -6.00 -14.00
N ARG A 132 -6.27 -6.54 -14.42
CA ARG A 132 -7.53 -5.80 -14.60
C ARG A 132 -8.48 -5.89 -13.40
N GLY A 133 -7.96 -6.16 -12.21
CA GLY A 133 -8.76 -6.21 -11.00
C GLY A 133 -8.15 -6.94 -9.80
N PRO A 134 -7.36 -8.02 -9.99
CA PRO A 134 -6.79 -8.75 -8.87
C PRO A 134 -5.89 -7.90 -7.97
N ILE A 135 -5.71 -8.37 -6.74
CA ILE A 135 -4.76 -7.82 -5.77
C ILE A 135 -3.43 -8.52 -5.94
N TRP A 136 -2.38 -7.71 -6.12
CA TRP A 136 -1.01 -8.17 -6.22
C TRP A 136 -0.22 -7.74 -4.99
N MET A 137 0.29 -8.72 -4.24
CA MET A 137 1.09 -8.48 -3.03
C MET A 137 2.31 -7.56 -3.26
N PRO A 138 3.12 -7.69 -4.34
CA PRO A 138 4.34 -6.89 -4.48
C PRO A 138 4.03 -5.39 -4.58
N VAL A 139 2.98 -5.01 -5.32
CA VAL A 139 2.63 -3.59 -5.48
C VAL A 139 1.99 -3.05 -4.21
N ASN A 140 1.17 -3.86 -3.52
CA ASN A 140 0.66 -3.49 -2.19
C ASN A 140 1.80 -3.26 -1.18
N GLY A 141 2.84 -4.10 -1.20
CA GLY A 141 4.05 -3.89 -0.40
C GLY A 141 4.78 -2.59 -0.73
N LEU A 142 4.88 -2.22 -2.02
CA LEU A 142 5.46 -0.94 -2.44
C LEU A 142 4.62 0.26 -1.95
N ILE A 143 3.29 0.15 -1.99
CA ILE A 143 2.37 1.18 -1.49
C ILE A 143 2.53 1.34 0.03
N ILE A 144 2.54 0.24 0.79
CA ILE A 144 2.75 0.26 2.25
C ILE A 144 4.09 0.92 2.60
N ARG A 145 5.18 0.52 1.92
CA ARG A 145 6.50 1.16 2.09
C ARG A 145 6.45 2.66 1.82
N ALA A 146 5.76 3.07 0.76
CA ALA A 146 5.66 4.48 0.38
C ALA A 146 4.87 5.29 1.42
N LEU A 147 3.74 4.77 1.90
CA LEU A 147 2.94 5.38 2.95
C LEU A 147 3.75 5.60 4.23
N LEU A 148 4.55 4.61 4.64
CA LEU A 148 5.46 4.74 5.78
C LEU A 148 6.53 5.81 5.54
N GLN A 149 7.08 5.92 4.33
CA GLN A 149 8.01 6.99 4.01
C GLN A 149 7.36 8.37 4.07
N TYR A 150 6.20 8.56 3.45
CA TYR A 150 5.47 9.81 3.59
C TYR A 150 5.12 10.11 5.05
N TYR A 151 4.76 9.10 5.85
CA TYR A 151 4.52 9.27 7.29
C TYR A 151 5.76 9.78 8.01
N THR A 152 6.94 9.20 7.77
CA THR A 152 8.19 9.67 8.41
C THR A 152 8.58 11.11 8.02
N TYR A 153 8.12 11.60 6.87
CA TYR A 153 8.29 12.98 6.44
C TYR A 153 7.21 13.92 7.00
N TYR A 154 5.93 13.59 6.87
CA TYR A 154 4.82 14.48 7.27
C TYR A 154 4.47 14.41 8.75
N GLY A 155 4.78 13.30 9.42
CA GLY A 155 4.36 13.02 10.79
C GLY A 155 2.85 12.91 10.93
N ASN A 156 2.35 13.22 12.13
CA ASN A 156 0.92 13.14 12.47
C ASN A 156 0.07 14.26 11.87
N GLY A 157 0.69 15.27 11.25
CA GLY A 157 -0.02 16.42 10.68
C GLY A 157 -0.71 16.14 9.34
N PHE A 158 -0.26 15.12 8.61
CA PHE A 158 -0.92 14.69 7.37
C PHE A 158 -1.89 13.56 7.64
N ILE A 159 -3.17 13.92 7.67
CA ILE A 159 -4.29 13.00 7.80
C ILE A 159 -5.10 12.94 6.51
N VAL A 160 -5.66 11.77 6.23
CA VAL A 160 -6.57 11.49 5.11
C VAL A 160 -7.70 10.60 5.57
N GLU A 161 -8.80 10.64 4.82
CA GLU A 161 -9.94 9.78 5.08
C GLU A 161 -9.68 8.36 4.55
N CYS A 162 -9.84 7.35 5.41
CA CYS A 162 -9.64 5.95 5.04
C CYS A 162 -10.61 5.04 5.80
N PRO A 163 -11.57 4.39 5.11
CA PRO A 163 -11.87 4.51 3.68
C PRO A 163 -12.35 5.91 3.26
N THR A 164 -12.17 6.29 2.01
CA THR A 164 -12.72 7.54 1.47
C THR A 164 -14.25 7.52 1.54
N GLY A 165 -14.86 8.59 2.05
CA GLY A 165 -16.31 8.70 2.30
C GLY A 165 -16.80 8.12 3.64
N SER A 166 -15.91 7.58 4.49
CA SER A 166 -16.28 7.00 5.80
C SER A 166 -16.34 7.98 6.98
N GLY A 167 -15.79 9.19 6.82
CA GLY A 167 -15.52 10.16 7.90
C GLY A 167 -14.31 9.83 8.78
N GLN A 168 -13.72 8.64 8.67
CA GLN A 168 -12.60 8.19 9.51
C GLN A 168 -11.28 8.82 9.03
N GLN A 169 -10.70 9.71 9.83
CA GLN A 169 -9.40 10.32 9.54
C GLN A 169 -8.26 9.47 10.10
N MET A 170 -7.27 9.19 9.26
CA MET A 170 -6.12 8.36 9.58
C MET A 170 -4.82 9.06 9.18
N THR A 171 -3.76 8.89 9.98
CA THR A 171 -2.39 9.20 9.56
C THR A 171 -1.92 8.21 8.49
N LEU A 172 -0.87 8.53 7.75
CA LEU A 172 -0.32 7.61 6.74
C LEU A 172 0.24 6.31 7.33
N TYR A 173 0.64 6.30 8.60
CA TYR A 173 0.96 5.07 9.32
C TYR A 173 -0.27 4.18 9.48
N GLN A 174 -1.37 4.74 9.98
CA GLN A 174 -2.63 4.03 10.19
C GLN A 174 -3.23 3.52 8.89
N VAL A 175 -3.10 4.29 7.79
CA VAL A 175 -3.50 3.80 6.45
C VAL A 175 -2.66 2.59 6.04
N ALA A 176 -1.33 2.62 6.24
CA ALA A 176 -0.46 1.50 5.92
C ALA A 176 -0.79 0.25 6.77
N GLU A 177 -1.13 0.46 8.05
CA GLU A 177 -1.59 -0.58 8.96
C GLU A 177 -2.94 -1.18 8.51
N GLU A 178 -3.91 -0.33 8.13
CA GLU A 178 -5.22 -0.77 7.65
C GLU A 178 -5.11 -1.58 6.34
N LEU A 179 -4.25 -1.17 5.41
CA LEU A 179 -3.97 -1.96 4.20
C LEU A 179 -3.33 -3.31 4.55
N THR A 180 -2.39 -3.33 5.50
CA THR A 180 -1.76 -4.58 5.95
C THR A 180 -2.78 -5.49 6.63
N ARG A 181 -3.69 -4.94 7.44
CA ARG A 181 -4.78 -5.68 8.07
C ARG A 181 -5.68 -6.33 7.02
N ARG A 182 -6.09 -5.60 5.98
CA ARG A 182 -6.89 -6.09 4.86
C ARG A 182 -6.18 -7.21 4.08
N LEU A 183 -4.90 -7.04 3.77
CA LEU A 183 -4.10 -8.09 3.12
C LEU A 183 -3.94 -9.32 4.02
N THR A 184 -3.81 -9.11 5.33
CA THR A 184 -3.69 -10.20 6.31
C THR A 184 -4.98 -11.02 6.37
N THR A 185 -6.15 -10.39 6.26
CA THR A 185 -7.45 -11.07 6.22
C THR A 185 -7.53 -12.17 5.16
N ILE A 186 -6.84 -12.02 4.03
CA ILE A 186 -6.75 -13.08 2.99
C ILE A 186 -6.36 -14.43 3.61
N PHE A 187 -5.41 -14.40 4.54
CA PHE A 187 -4.80 -15.59 5.12
C PHE A 187 -5.36 -15.96 6.48
N LEU A 188 -6.39 -15.28 6.99
CA LEU A 188 -6.99 -15.58 8.30
C LEU A 188 -8.38 -16.22 8.15
N ARG A 189 -8.80 -16.99 9.15
CA ARG A 189 -10.18 -17.49 9.18
C ARG A 189 -11.11 -16.34 9.56
N GLU A 190 -12.18 -16.18 8.82
CA GLU A 190 -13.26 -15.26 9.14
C GLU A 190 -14.21 -15.86 10.20
N LYS A 191 -15.29 -15.15 10.53
CA LYS A 191 -16.24 -15.55 11.58
C LYS A 191 -16.96 -16.86 11.28
N ASP A 192 -17.12 -17.19 10.00
CA ASP A 192 -17.71 -18.43 9.51
C ASP A 192 -16.70 -19.60 9.47
N GLY A 193 -15.44 -19.36 9.85
CA GLY A 193 -14.37 -20.34 9.85
C GLY A 193 -13.66 -20.50 8.49
N HIS A 194 -14.13 -19.83 7.43
CA HIS A 194 -13.53 -19.91 6.09
C HIS A 194 -12.35 -18.95 5.96
N ARG A 195 -11.36 -19.35 5.15
CA ARG A 195 -10.20 -18.52 4.80
C ARG A 195 -10.37 -17.99 3.38
N PRO A 196 -10.32 -16.66 3.14
CA PRO A 196 -10.51 -16.11 1.81
C PRO A 196 -9.56 -16.69 0.77
N VAL A 197 -8.29 -16.94 1.14
CA VAL A 197 -7.26 -17.50 0.22
C VAL A 197 -7.68 -18.80 -0.48
N TYR A 198 -8.56 -19.60 0.12
CA TYR A 198 -9.02 -20.86 -0.49
C TYR A 198 -10.28 -20.71 -1.33
N GLY A 199 -10.93 -19.54 -1.30
CA GLY A 199 -12.17 -19.28 -2.02
C GLY A 199 -13.20 -20.39 -1.80
N GLY A 200 -13.75 -20.90 -2.91
CA GLY A 200 -14.71 -22.02 -2.90
C GLY A 200 -14.10 -23.42 -2.78
N THR A 201 -12.79 -23.57 -2.54
CA THR A 201 -12.12 -24.88 -2.55
C THR A 201 -12.35 -25.63 -1.25
N LYS A 202 -13.47 -26.37 -1.17
CA LYS A 202 -13.92 -27.08 0.05
C LYS A 202 -12.84 -27.91 0.74
N LYS A 203 -12.01 -28.63 -0.02
CA LYS A 203 -10.93 -29.45 0.55
C LYS A 203 -9.99 -28.65 1.44
N PHE A 204 -9.59 -27.46 1.02
CA PHE A 204 -8.71 -26.60 1.82
C PHE A 204 -9.46 -25.77 2.87
N GLN A 205 -10.79 -25.68 2.80
CA GLN A 205 -11.59 -24.99 3.81
C GLN A 205 -11.93 -25.90 4.99
N GLU A 206 -12.38 -27.12 4.70
CA GLU A 206 -13.12 -27.96 5.66
C GLU A 206 -12.29 -29.15 6.17
N ASP A 207 -11.40 -29.71 5.35
CA ASP A 207 -10.67 -30.94 5.69
C ASP A 207 -9.68 -30.69 6.86
N PRO A 208 -9.83 -31.40 8.00
CA PRO A 208 -8.95 -31.25 9.16
C PRO A 208 -7.46 -31.47 8.86
N HIS A 209 -7.13 -32.23 7.81
CA HIS A 209 -5.76 -32.51 7.40
C HIS A 209 -5.19 -31.46 6.44
N TRP A 210 -6.01 -30.60 5.83
CA TRP A 210 -5.53 -29.64 4.83
C TRP A 210 -5.77 -28.18 5.19
N ARG A 211 -6.78 -27.88 6.02
CA ARG A 211 -7.25 -26.51 6.28
C ARG A 211 -6.25 -25.56 6.93
N ASP A 212 -5.21 -26.11 7.57
CA ASP A 212 -4.18 -25.34 8.26
C ASP A 212 -2.86 -25.23 7.47
N TYR A 213 -2.77 -25.86 6.29
CA TYR A 213 -1.61 -25.74 5.39
C TYR A 213 -1.79 -24.58 4.39
N ILE A 214 -1.61 -23.36 4.89
CA ILE A 214 -1.82 -22.11 4.13
C ILE A 214 -0.94 -22.06 2.88
N SER A 215 -1.59 -21.98 1.71
CA SER A 215 -0.94 -21.83 0.42
C SER A 215 -0.78 -20.36 0.03
N PHE A 216 0.35 -20.04 -0.62
CA PHE A 216 0.59 -18.72 -1.21
C PHE A 216 0.42 -18.77 -2.72
N TYR A 217 -0.18 -17.70 -3.26
CA TYR A 217 -0.58 -17.61 -4.65
C TYR A 217 0.05 -16.40 -5.33
N GLU A 218 0.02 -16.40 -6.66
CA GLU A 218 0.57 -15.34 -7.52
C GLU A 218 -0.14 -14.00 -7.28
N TYR A 219 -1.47 -14.03 -7.24
CA TYR A 219 -2.34 -12.90 -6.97
C TYR A 219 -3.65 -13.37 -6.32
N PHE A 220 -4.48 -12.41 -5.89
CA PHE A 220 -5.73 -12.69 -5.19
C PHE A 220 -6.91 -12.01 -5.86
N HIS A 221 -8.07 -12.65 -5.77
CA HIS A 221 -9.30 -12.11 -6.33
C HIS A 221 -9.63 -10.74 -5.72
N GLY A 222 -9.89 -9.75 -6.56
CA GLY A 222 -10.07 -8.35 -6.15
C GLY A 222 -11.23 -8.12 -5.16
N ASP A 223 -12.23 -8.99 -5.14
CA ASP A 223 -13.45 -8.80 -4.33
C ASP A 223 -13.72 -9.85 -3.25
N ASN A 224 -12.98 -10.98 -3.23
CA ASN A 224 -13.22 -12.05 -2.25
C ASN A 224 -11.93 -12.67 -1.69
N GLY A 225 -10.75 -12.21 -2.12
CA GLY A 225 -9.48 -12.66 -1.58
C GLY A 225 -9.03 -14.07 -1.99
N ALA A 226 -9.77 -14.78 -2.86
CA ALA A 226 -9.37 -16.11 -3.33
C ALA A 226 -7.99 -16.10 -3.98
N GLY A 227 -7.13 -17.05 -3.63
CA GLY A 227 -5.82 -17.23 -4.26
C GLY A 227 -5.96 -17.73 -5.69
N LEU A 228 -5.23 -17.11 -6.61
CA LEU A 228 -5.31 -17.35 -8.05
C LEU A 228 -3.90 -17.41 -8.68
N GLY A 229 -3.82 -17.95 -9.90
CA GLY A 229 -2.57 -18.14 -10.61
C GLY A 229 -1.70 -19.23 -9.97
N ALA A 230 -0.38 -19.12 -10.13
CA ALA A 230 0.55 -20.12 -9.60
C ALA A 230 0.46 -20.23 -8.07
N SER A 231 0.23 -21.45 -7.57
CA SER A 231 0.35 -21.79 -6.15
C SER A 231 1.82 -21.95 -5.71
N HIS A 232 2.07 -22.00 -4.40
CA HIS A 232 3.41 -22.04 -3.79
C HIS A 232 4.28 -20.83 -4.14
N GLN A 233 3.66 -19.68 -4.40
CA GLN A 233 4.36 -18.42 -4.65
C GLN A 233 4.83 -17.76 -3.35
N THR A 234 5.72 -18.42 -2.60
CA THR A 234 6.41 -17.86 -1.42
C THR A 234 7.50 -16.83 -1.77
N GLY A 235 7.53 -16.38 -3.03
CA GLY A 235 8.26 -15.18 -3.46
C GLY A 235 7.61 -13.92 -2.90
N TRP A 236 7.00 -13.10 -3.76
CA TRP A 236 6.46 -11.80 -3.33
C TRP A 236 5.29 -11.90 -2.34
N THR A 237 4.55 -13.02 -2.31
CA THR A 237 3.43 -13.17 -1.38
C THR A 237 3.91 -13.31 0.07
N GLY A 238 5.15 -13.81 0.26
CA GLY A 238 5.79 -13.91 1.58
C GLY A 238 6.01 -12.56 2.28
N LEU A 239 5.95 -11.44 1.55
CA LEU A 239 6.02 -10.09 2.12
C LEU A 239 4.99 -9.85 3.22
N ILE A 240 3.85 -10.55 3.19
CA ILE A 240 2.80 -10.38 4.20
C ILE A 240 3.29 -10.71 5.61
N ALA A 241 4.16 -11.70 5.78
CA ALA A 241 4.71 -12.07 7.09
C ALA A 241 5.54 -10.92 7.68
N GLY A 242 6.39 -10.29 6.85
CA GLY A 242 7.18 -9.13 7.26
C GLY A 242 6.32 -7.91 7.57
N ALA A 243 5.26 -7.67 6.77
CA ALA A 243 4.32 -6.59 7.03
C ALA A 243 3.55 -6.80 8.35
N MET A 244 3.04 -8.01 8.60
CA MET A 244 2.37 -8.36 9.86
C MET A 244 3.32 -8.16 11.06
N HIS A 245 4.57 -8.62 10.94
CA HIS A 245 5.55 -8.43 11.98
C HIS A 245 5.81 -6.95 12.26
N LEU A 246 6.03 -6.14 11.22
CA LEU A 246 6.30 -4.70 11.32
C LEU A 246 5.23 -3.98 12.15
N PHE A 247 3.95 -4.16 11.83
CA PHE A 247 2.86 -3.50 12.56
C PHE A 247 2.57 -4.15 13.94
N ALA A 248 3.00 -5.38 14.16
CA ALA A 248 2.94 -6.00 15.47
C ALA A 248 4.02 -5.45 16.43
N THR A 249 5.19 -5.03 15.92
CA THR A 249 6.36 -4.67 16.74
C THR A 249 6.75 -3.20 16.71
N THR A 250 6.27 -2.43 15.74
CA THR A 250 6.59 -0.99 15.59
C THR A 250 5.38 -0.14 15.96
N THR A 251 5.59 0.97 16.67
CA THR A 251 4.54 1.99 16.89
C THR A 251 4.71 3.18 15.93
N PRO A 252 3.66 4.02 15.75
CA PRO A 252 3.78 5.24 14.96
C PRO A 252 4.89 6.17 15.48
N GLU A 253 5.11 6.25 16.79
CA GLU A 253 6.16 7.08 17.39
C GLU A 253 7.55 6.54 17.07
N GLN A 254 7.74 5.22 17.20
CA GLN A 254 9.01 4.56 16.86
C GLN A 254 9.36 4.73 15.38
N ALA A 255 8.36 4.68 14.49
CA ALA A 255 8.57 4.96 13.07
C ALA A 255 9.05 6.40 12.82
N LEU A 256 8.54 7.38 13.57
CA LEU A 256 9.01 8.77 13.48
C LEU A 256 10.40 8.97 14.08
N GLU A 257 10.70 8.35 15.21
CA GLU A 257 11.99 8.46 15.89
C GLU A 257 13.11 7.78 15.09
N LEU A 258 12.91 6.52 14.71
CA LEU A 258 13.93 5.69 14.06
C LEU A 258 14.02 5.92 12.55
N GLY A 259 13.01 6.54 11.94
CA GLY A 259 12.97 6.79 10.50
C GLY A 259 13.14 5.51 9.70
N LYS A 260 14.08 5.50 8.75
CA LYS A 260 14.40 4.29 7.95
C LYS A 260 14.88 3.09 8.78
N LYS A 261 15.41 3.30 9.98
CA LYS A 261 15.88 2.22 10.86
C LYS A 261 14.73 1.47 11.54
N ALA A 262 13.53 2.06 11.61
CA ALA A 262 12.36 1.42 12.23
C ALA A 262 12.05 0.04 11.61
N ALA A 263 12.29 -0.12 10.30
CA ALA A 263 12.03 -1.38 9.60
C ALA A 263 13.01 -2.52 9.94
N PHE A 264 14.11 -2.24 10.66
CA PHE A 264 15.17 -3.21 10.95
C PHE A 264 15.54 -3.30 12.43
N THR A 265 14.91 -2.48 13.30
CA THR A 265 15.16 -2.50 14.74
C THR A 265 14.08 -3.35 15.41
N GLU A 266 14.41 -4.59 15.75
CA GLU A 266 13.57 -5.42 16.62
C GLU A 266 13.60 -4.85 18.04
N ILE A 267 12.43 -4.48 18.58
CA ILE A 267 12.30 -4.10 20.00
C ILE A 267 11.52 -5.21 20.70
N PRO A 268 12.03 -5.79 21.82
CA PRO A 268 11.38 -6.86 22.54
C PRO A 268 9.94 -6.50 22.96
N ILE A 269 9.02 -7.46 22.79
CA ILE A 269 7.58 -7.38 23.09
C ILE A 269 7.28 -6.95 24.55
N SER A 270 8.25 -7.06 25.46
CA SER A 270 8.09 -6.78 26.90
C SER A 270 7.65 -5.34 27.21
N ALA A 271 8.00 -4.34 26.39
CA ALA A 271 7.67 -2.94 26.68
C ALA A 271 6.16 -2.60 26.53
N ARG A 272 5.37 -3.45 25.87
CA ARG A 272 3.92 -3.20 25.63
C ARG A 272 3.03 -3.59 26.81
N ARG A 273 3.40 -4.62 27.59
CA ARG A 273 2.61 -5.04 28.77
C ARG A 273 2.70 -4.01 29.89
N ASP A 274 3.86 -3.39 30.07
CA ASP A 274 4.08 -2.47 31.20
C ASP A 274 3.36 -1.12 31.00
N LYS A 275 3.25 -0.62 29.76
CA LYS A 275 2.47 0.61 29.48
C LYS A 275 0.96 0.41 29.55
N ALA A 276 0.44 -0.75 29.15
CA ALA A 276 -0.98 -1.07 29.27
C ALA A 276 -1.39 -1.25 30.74
N ALA A 277 -0.54 -1.92 31.55
CA ALA A 277 -0.76 -2.07 32.99
C ALA A 277 -0.70 -0.72 33.74
N ALA A 278 0.24 0.16 33.35
CA ALA A 278 0.35 1.50 33.96
C ALA A 278 -0.85 2.41 33.67
N ALA A 279 -1.48 2.28 32.49
CA ALA A 279 -2.69 3.06 32.13
C ALA A 279 -3.97 2.56 32.84
N THR A 280 -4.02 1.30 33.26
CA THR A 280 -5.15 0.72 34.01
C THR A 280 -5.00 0.80 35.52
N GLY A 281 -3.81 1.14 36.05
CA GLY A 281 -3.49 1.09 37.47
C GLY A 281 -3.77 2.36 38.29
N SER A 282 -4.35 3.42 37.71
CA SER A 282 -4.58 4.70 38.43
C SER A 282 -6.04 4.96 38.83
N ARG A 283 -6.84 3.91 39.00
CA ARG A 283 -8.14 4.00 39.68
C ARG A 283 -8.20 2.94 40.78
N GLY A 284 -7.65 3.30 41.92
CA GLY A 284 -7.78 2.63 43.22
C GLY A 284 -7.69 3.69 44.29
#